data_AF-A0A934XP00-F1
#
_entry.id   AF-A0A934XP00-F1
#
_cell.length_a   1.000
_cell.length_b   1.000
_cell.length_c   1.000
_cell.angle_alpha   90.00
_cell.angle_beta   90.00
_cell.angle_gamma   90.00
#
_symmetry.space_group_name_H-M   'P 1'
#
loop_
_entity.id
_entity.type
_entity.pdbx_description
1 polymer ?
#
loop_
_entity_poly.entity_id
_entity_poly.type
_entity_poly.pdbx_seq_one_letter_code
_entity_poly.pdbx_strand_id
1 'polypeptide(L)'
;MMNWIPDLLTASRLLLAALIVALGVARGRDAVAMALILAMVAWISDNLDGFMARRIPNRQPSWLGRHEFAVDVVFTWATLAFILLAGFLPWWLGIAYTLLALIVAALVQRKPITIIFLRVIDVTAVLLVLWFYRELGLLLIAFLLTLAAVQWPRLSRDSVTWARTVWGLVRDFLRGRNSVP
;
A
#
# COMPACT_ATOMS: atom_id res chain seq x y z
N MET A 1 27.98 -9.55 1.44
CA MET A 1 27.56 -9.50 2.87
C MET A 1 26.40 -8.51 3.16
N MET A 2 25.62 -8.02 2.19
CA MET A 2 24.48 -7.10 2.43
C MET A 2 23.11 -7.74 2.12
N ASN A 3 22.90 -8.97 2.60
CA ASN A 3 21.65 -9.69 2.31
C ASN A 3 20.50 -9.37 3.31
N TRP A 4 20.75 -8.66 4.40
CA TRP A 4 19.74 -8.41 5.43
C TRP A 4 19.03 -7.05 5.33
N ILE A 5 19.56 -6.10 4.54
CA ILE A 5 19.02 -4.73 4.48
C ILE A 5 17.59 -4.68 3.93
N PRO A 6 17.25 -5.35 2.79
CA PRO A 6 15.87 -5.37 2.32
C PRO A 6 14.92 -6.03 3.30
N ASP A 7 15.36 -7.10 3.96
CA ASP A 7 14.54 -7.79 4.95
C ASP A 7 14.29 -6.89 6.18
N LEU A 8 15.29 -6.10 6.60
CA LEU A 8 15.12 -5.12 7.66
C LEU A 8 14.15 -4.01 7.26
N LEU A 9 14.20 -3.54 6.02
CA LEU A 9 13.27 -2.53 5.50
C LEU A 9 11.83 -3.06 5.45
N THR A 10 11.63 -4.29 4.97
CA THR A 10 10.31 -4.94 5.02
C THR A 10 9.83 -5.16 6.45
N ALA A 11 10.70 -5.61 7.37
CA ALA A 11 10.35 -5.75 8.79
C ALA A 11 10.01 -4.39 9.43
N SER A 12 10.68 -3.32 9.02
CA SER A 12 10.37 -1.97 9.49
C SER A 12 8.94 -1.56 9.11
N ARG A 13 8.41 -1.97 7.95
CA ARG A 13 7.02 -1.70 7.56
C ARG A 13 6.01 -2.34 8.53
N LEU A 14 6.28 -3.54 9.03
CA LEU A 14 5.43 -4.17 10.06
C LEU A 14 5.46 -3.38 11.38
N LEU A 15 6.64 -2.90 11.79
CA LEU A 15 6.77 -2.05 12.96
C LEU A 15 6.01 -0.72 12.77
N LEU A 16 6.16 -0.08 11.62
CA LEU A 16 5.45 1.16 11.28
C LEU A 16 3.94 0.95 11.24
N ALA A 17 3.46 -0.18 10.70
CA ALA A 17 2.05 -0.55 10.73
C ALA A 17 1.50 -0.65 12.16
N ALA A 18 2.22 -1.34 13.06
CA ALA A 18 1.85 -1.45 14.46
C ALA A 18 1.82 -0.08 15.16
N LEU A 19 2.82 0.77 14.90
CA LEU A 19 2.87 2.13 15.45
C LEU A 19 1.70 3.00 14.96
N ILE A 20 1.35 2.94 13.68
CA ILE A 20 0.19 3.67 13.12
C ILE A 20 -1.10 3.25 13.82
N VAL A 21 -1.34 1.95 14.02
CA VAL A 21 -2.53 1.47 14.74
C VAL A 21 -2.50 1.94 16.20
N ALA A 22 -1.36 1.83 16.88
CA ALA A 22 -1.22 2.28 18.26
C ALA A 22 -1.50 3.78 18.42
N LEU A 23 -1.05 4.60 17.47
CA LEU A 23 -1.36 6.04 17.43
C LEU A 23 -2.87 6.30 17.25
N GLY A 24 -3.54 5.51 16.39
CA GLY A 24 -4.98 5.60 16.19
C GLY A 24 -5.76 5.31 17.47
N VAL A 25 -5.37 4.28 18.23
CA VAL A 25 -5.98 3.94 19.51
C VAL A 25 -5.69 5.00 20.58
N ALA A 26 -4.44 5.45 20.69
CA ALA A 26 -4.00 6.29 21.81
C ALA A 26 -4.39 7.77 21.67
N ARG A 27 -4.42 8.29 20.43
CA ARG A 27 -4.56 9.72 20.15
C ARG A 27 -5.54 10.07 19.03
N GLY A 28 -6.03 9.07 18.28
CA GLY A 28 -6.98 9.29 17.19
C GLY A 28 -6.51 10.38 16.21
N ARG A 29 -7.33 11.42 16.04
CA ARG A 29 -7.08 12.53 15.09
C ARG A 29 -5.85 13.38 15.43
N ASP A 30 -5.49 13.50 16.71
CA ASP A 30 -4.35 14.33 17.10
C ASP A 30 -3.00 13.74 16.64
N ALA A 31 -2.99 12.45 16.30
CA ALA A 31 -1.80 11.77 15.78
C ALA A 31 -1.69 11.77 14.25
N VAL A 32 -2.56 12.44 13.50
CA VAL A 32 -2.56 12.44 12.03
C VAL A 32 -1.20 12.86 11.46
N ALA A 33 -0.61 13.94 11.98
CA ALA A 33 0.69 14.40 11.52
C ALA A 33 1.78 13.33 11.70
N MET A 34 1.79 12.64 12.85
CA MET A 34 2.75 11.58 13.12
C MET A 34 2.49 10.36 12.23
N ALA A 35 1.24 9.93 12.07
CA ALA A 35 0.86 8.82 11.22
C ALA A 35 1.25 9.08 9.75
N LEU A 36 1.09 10.31 9.28
CA LEU A 36 1.50 10.75 7.94
C LEU A 36 3.01 10.67 7.76
N ILE A 37 3.80 11.14 8.74
CA ILE A 37 5.27 11.02 8.68
C ILE A 37 5.69 9.55 8.64
N LEU A 38 5.10 8.69 9.48
CA LEU A 38 5.39 7.25 9.47
C LEU A 38 5.02 6.61 8.12
N ALA A 39 3.92 7.03 7.51
CA ALA A 39 3.53 6.56 6.18
C ALA A 39 4.48 7.01 5.07
N MET A 40 4.93 8.27 5.12
CA MET A 40 5.95 8.76 4.19
C MET A 40 7.26 7.99 4.35
N VAL A 41 7.71 7.72 5.58
CA VAL A 41 8.90 6.91 5.85
C VAL A 41 8.73 5.50 5.32
N ALA A 42 7.56 4.87 5.51
CA ALA A 42 7.27 3.55 4.95
C ALA A 42 7.36 3.55 3.43
N TRP A 43 6.79 4.55 2.74
CA TRP A 43 6.87 4.66 1.28
C TRP A 43 8.29 4.93 0.78
N ILE A 44 9.12 5.70 1.52
CA ILE A 44 10.54 5.85 1.17
C ILE A 44 11.25 4.49 1.29
N SER A 45 11.01 3.76 2.38
CA SER A 45 11.64 2.46 2.63
C SER A 45 11.34 1.43 1.54
N ASP A 46 10.09 1.37 1.06
CA ASP A 46 9.60 0.50 -0.03
C ASP A 46 10.21 0.83 -1.41
N ASN A 47 10.69 2.07 -1.57
CA ASN A 47 11.39 2.43 -2.80
C ASN A 47 12.88 2.13 -2.74
N LEU A 48 13.46 2.24 -1.54
CA LEU A 48 14.85 1.92 -1.30
C LEU A 48 15.11 0.42 -1.35
N ASP A 49 14.27 -0.41 -0.76
CA ASP A 49 14.46 -1.87 -0.78
C ASP A 49 14.40 -2.44 -2.20
N GLY A 50 13.42 -2.04 -3.02
CA GLY A 50 13.28 -2.48 -4.39
C GLY A 50 14.45 -2.01 -5.26
N PHE A 51 15.01 -0.84 -4.97
CA PHE A 51 16.22 -0.37 -5.62
C PHE A 51 17.46 -1.19 -5.23
N MET A 52 17.62 -1.47 -3.94
CA MET A 52 18.75 -2.25 -3.42
C MET A 52 18.70 -3.71 -3.86
N ALA A 53 17.52 -4.35 -3.84
CA ALA A 53 17.35 -5.74 -4.21
C ALA A 53 17.75 -6.03 -5.66
N ARG A 54 17.52 -5.07 -6.57
CA ARG A 54 17.87 -5.20 -8.00
C ARG A 54 19.35 -5.01 -8.31
N ARG A 55 20.10 -4.40 -7.41
CA ARG A 55 21.55 -4.17 -7.58
C ARG A 55 22.41 -5.33 -7.09
N ILE A 56 21.81 -6.37 -6.50
CA ILE A 56 22.51 -7.55 -6.00
C ILE A 56 22.29 -8.70 -6.98
N PRO A 57 23.29 -9.05 -7.83
CA PRO A 57 23.19 -10.20 -8.73
C PRO A 57 23.02 -11.50 -7.94
N ASN A 58 22.22 -12.44 -8.44
CA ASN A 58 22.02 -13.79 -7.88
C ASN A 58 21.44 -13.85 -6.45
N ARG A 59 20.77 -12.80 -5.96
CA ARG A 59 20.07 -12.87 -4.67
C ARG A 59 18.84 -13.77 -4.79
N GLN A 60 18.84 -14.90 -4.08
CA GLN A 60 17.61 -15.67 -3.88
C GLN A 60 16.65 -14.87 -2.97
N PRO A 61 15.34 -14.85 -3.28
CA PRO A 61 14.37 -14.16 -2.44
C PRO A 61 14.33 -14.83 -1.05
N SER A 62 14.60 -14.03 -0.02
CA SER A 62 14.48 -14.43 1.39
C SER A 62 13.03 -14.80 1.71
N TRP A 63 12.80 -15.49 2.83
CA TRP A 63 11.44 -15.78 3.28
C TRP A 63 10.60 -14.49 3.40
N LEU A 64 11.21 -13.41 3.90
CA LEU A 64 10.53 -12.13 4.04
C LEU A 64 10.31 -11.45 2.68
N GLY A 65 11.28 -11.50 1.77
CA GLY A 65 11.12 -11.00 0.39
C GLY A 65 10.02 -11.72 -0.40
N ARG A 66 9.72 -13.00 -0.08
CA ARG A 66 8.56 -13.70 -0.67
C ARG A 66 7.21 -13.21 -0.12
N HIS A 67 7.19 -12.64 1.08
CA HIS A 67 6.00 -12.14 1.76
C HIS A 67 5.89 -10.61 1.76
N GLU A 68 6.74 -9.91 1.02
CA GLU A 68 6.73 -8.45 0.91
C GLU A 68 5.34 -7.89 0.57
N PHE A 69 4.65 -8.50 -0.40
CA PHE A 69 3.29 -8.13 -0.76
C PHE A 69 2.30 -8.25 0.42
N ALA A 70 2.44 -9.29 1.26
CA ALA A 70 1.59 -9.44 2.43
C ALA A 70 1.89 -8.37 3.48
N VAL A 71 3.15 -7.95 3.61
CA VAL A 71 3.55 -6.84 4.50
C VAL A 71 2.95 -5.52 4.02
N ASP A 72 2.91 -5.26 2.72
CA ASP A 72 2.24 -4.08 2.17
C ASP A 72 0.74 -4.10 2.42
N VAL A 73 0.10 -5.25 2.24
CA VAL A 73 -1.33 -5.42 2.59
C VAL A 73 -1.55 -5.09 4.06
N VAL A 74 -0.72 -5.63 4.97
CA VAL A 74 -0.83 -5.34 6.41
C VAL A 74 -0.64 -3.85 6.70
N PHE A 75 0.35 -3.21 6.07
CA PHE A 75 0.61 -1.78 6.24
C PHE A 75 -0.55 -0.90 5.75
N THR A 76 -1.11 -1.21 4.59
CA THR A 76 -2.28 -0.49 4.05
C THR A 76 -3.52 -0.71 4.92
N TRP A 77 -3.74 -1.92 5.42
CA TRP A 77 -4.85 -2.18 6.36
C TRP A 77 -4.65 -1.50 7.72
N ALA A 78 -3.41 -1.35 8.19
CA ALA A 78 -3.09 -0.54 9.37
C ALA A 78 -3.45 0.93 9.15
N THR A 79 -3.23 1.46 7.94
CA THR A 79 -3.67 2.81 7.55
C THR A 79 -5.21 2.91 7.58
N LEU A 80 -5.92 1.92 7.03
CA LEU A 80 -7.39 1.88 7.14
C LEU A 80 -7.85 1.84 8.60
N ALA A 81 -7.23 0.99 9.43
CA ALA A 81 -7.55 0.90 10.85
C ALA A 81 -7.34 2.24 11.56
N PHE A 82 -6.25 2.96 11.27
CA PHE A 82 -6.04 4.32 11.78
C PHE A 82 -7.16 5.28 11.37
N ILE A 83 -7.57 5.28 10.10
CA ILE A 83 -8.67 6.12 9.59
C ILE A 83 -9.97 5.88 10.37
N LEU A 84 -10.28 4.61 10.66
CA LEU A 84 -11.47 4.22 11.41
C LEU A 84 -11.35 4.59 12.90
N LEU A 85 -10.21 4.31 13.53
CA LEU A 85 -9.95 4.60 14.93
C LEU A 85 -9.90 6.11 15.23
N ALA A 86 -9.36 6.90 14.30
CA ALA A 86 -9.39 8.35 14.36
C ALA A 86 -10.78 8.93 13.99
N GLY A 87 -11.76 8.08 13.67
CA GLY A 87 -13.14 8.49 13.43
C GLY A 87 -13.33 9.34 12.17
N PHE A 88 -12.47 9.21 11.15
CA PHE A 88 -12.69 9.85 9.85
C PHE A 88 -13.79 9.15 9.05
N LEU A 89 -13.90 7.84 9.21
CA LEU A 89 -14.94 7.02 8.62
C LEU A 89 -15.59 6.15 9.70
N PRO A 90 -16.90 5.85 9.57
CA PRO A 90 -17.56 4.93 10.48
C PRO A 90 -17.01 3.50 10.33
N TRP A 91 -16.88 2.79 11.46
CA TRP A 91 -16.28 1.45 11.52
C TRP A 91 -16.97 0.41 10.62
N TRP A 92 -18.29 0.51 10.42
CA TRP A 92 -19.04 -0.43 9.60
C TRP A 92 -18.64 -0.36 8.12
N LEU A 93 -18.25 0.80 7.61
CA LEU A 93 -17.71 0.93 6.24
C LEU A 93 -16.38 0.19 6.12
N GLY A 94 -15.52 0.32 7.14
CA GLY A 94 -14.25 -0.41 7.19
C GLY A 94 -14.42 -1.93 7.18
N ILE A 95 -15.39 -2.44 7.95
CA ILE A 95 -15.72 -3.87 7.97
C ILE A 95 -16.29 -4.32 6.63
N ALA A 96 -17.30 -3.62 6.10
CA ALA A 96 -17.91 -3.96 4.82
C ALA A 96 -16.87 -3.98 3.68
N TYR A 97 -16.00 -2.97 3.65
CA TYR A 97 -14.91 -2.88 2.69
C TYR A 97 -13.91 -4.02 2.84
N THR A 98 -13.51 -4.34 4.06
CA THR A 98 -12.57 -5.45 4.33
C THR A 98 -13.15 -6.79 3.93
N LEU A 99 -14.43 -7.05 4.23
CA LEU A 99 -15.11 -8.28 3.83
C LEU A 99 -15.18 -8.39 2.31
N LEU A 100 -15.55 -7.31 1.62
CA LEU A 100 -15.57 -7.28 0.15
C LEU A 100 -14.17 -7.59 -0.42
N ALA A 101 -13.13 -6.94 0.10
CA ALA A 101 -11.76 -7.17 -0.34
C ALA A 101 -11.31 -8.63 -0.13
N LEU A 102 -11.66 -9.23 1.01
CA LEU A 102 -11.36 -10.64 1.31
C LEU A 102 -12.11 -11.61 0.39
N ILE A 103 -13.41 -11.37 0.15
CA ILE A 103 -14.21 -12.20 -0.77
C ILE A 103 -13.62 -12.13 -2.18
N VAL A 104 -13.34 -10.93 -2.69
CA VAL A 104 -12.76 -10.78 -4.03
C VAL A 104 -11.35 -11.39 -4.11
N ALA A 105 -10.52 -11.22 -3.07
CA ALA A 105 -9.21 -11.84 -3.01
C ALA A 105 -9.30 -13.38 -3.01
N ALA A 106 -10.24 -13.97 -2.26
CA ALA A 106 -10.45 -15.41 -2.19
C ALA A 106 -11.00 -16.00 -3.50
N LEU A 107 -11.90 -15.30 -4.17
CA LEU A 107 -12.52 -15.74 -5.43
C LEU A 107 -11.58 -15.61 -6.62
N VAL A 108 -10.83 -14.52 -6.71
CA VAL A 108 -10.04 -14.23 -7.93
C VAL A 108 -8.59 -14.67 -7.79
N GLN A 109 -8.00 -14.64 -6.59
CA GLN A 109 -6.62 -15.06 -6.31
C GLN A 109 -5.55 -14.41 -7.22
N ARG A 110 -5.86 -13.24 -7.82
CA ARG A 110 -4.93 -12.49 -8.69
C ARG A 110 -4.40 -11.25 -7.96
N LYS A 111 -3.08 -11.17 -7.79
CA LYS A 111 -2.38 -10.03 -7.17
C LYS A 111 -2.80 -8.65 -7.73
N PRO A 112 -2.95 -8.44 -9.06
CA PRO A 112 -3.33 -7.13 -9.60
C PRO A 112 -4.67 -6.60 -9.08
N ILE A 113 -5.61 -7.50 -8.78
CA ILE A 113 -6.94 -7.11 -8.27
C ILE A 113 -6.85 -6.71 -6.80
N THR A 114 -6.10 -7.45 -5.99
CA THR A 114 -5.84 -7.08 -4.59
C THR A 114 -5.19 -5.69 -4.51
N ILE A 115 -4.25 -5.37 -5.41
CA ILE A 115 -3.61 -4.04 -5.46
C ILE A 115 -4.64 -2.91 -5.62
N ILE A 116 -5.73 -3.11 -6.37
CA ILE A 116 -6.78 -2.08 -6.52
C ILE A 116 -7.37 -1.71 -5.16
N PHE A 117 -7.63 -2.69 -4.29
CA PHE A 117 -8.13 -2.44 -2.95
C PHE A 117 -7.12 -1.65 -2.11
N LEU A 118 -5.84 -1.98 -2.20
CA LEU A 118 -4.80 -1.22 -1.50
C LEU A 118 -4.82 0.25 -1.94
N ARG A 119 -4.90 0.50 -3.25
CA ARG A 119 -4.89 1.87 -3.80
C ARG A 119 -6.12 2.68 -3.43
N VAL A 120 -7.28 2.05 -3.28
CA VAL A 120 -8.48 2.74 -2.81
C VAL A 120 -8.28 3.25 -1.38
N ILE A 121 -7.65 2.45 -0.50
CA ILE A 121 -7.31 2.90 0.86
C ILE A 121 -6.32 4.06 0.81
N ASP A 122 -5.22 3.93 0.06
CA ASP A 122 -4.19 4.96 -0.07
C ASP A 122 -4.79 6.30 -0.55
N VAL A 123 -5.60 6.27 -1.61
CA VAL A 123 -6.25 7.45 -2.17
C VAL A 123 -7.23 8.05 -1.15
N THR A 124 -8.02 7.22 -0.47
CA THR A 124 -8.94 7.69 0.56
C THR A 124 -8.19 8.38 1.70
N ALA A 125 -7.06 7.82 2.14
CA ALA A 125 -6.20 8.43 3.15
C ALA A 125 -5.71 9.82 2.73
N VAL A 126 -5.19 9.95 1.50
CA VAL A 126 -4.72 11.24 0.94
C VAL A 126 -5.86 12.25 0.88
N LEU A 127 -7.03 11.85 0.39
CA LEU A 127 -8.20 12.74 0.28
C LEU A 127 -8.68 13.21 1.66
N LEU A 128 -8.73 12.33 2.65
CA LEU A 128 -9.12 12.67 4.02
C LEU A 128 -8.13 13.65 4.66
N VAL A 129 -6.82 13.39 4.52
CA VAL A 129 -5.80 14.33 5.02
C VAL A 129 -5.92 15.68 4.33
N LEU A 130 -6.10 15.71 3.01
CA LEU A 130 -6.28 16.96 2.26
C LEU A 130 -7.53 17.73 2.69
N TRP A 131 -8.62 17.01 2.95
CA TRP A 131 -9.90 17.59 3.37
C TRP A 131 -9.85 18.19 4.77
N PHE A 132 -9.31 17.44 5.75
CA PHE A 132 -9.31 17.85 7.16
C PHE A 132 -8.06 18.65 7.58
N TYR A 133 -6.91 18.40 6.94
CA TYR A 133 -5.61 18.98 7.27
C TYR A 133 -4.91 19.48 6.00
N ARG A 134 -5.46 20.54 5.40
CA ARG A 134 -5.04 21.06 4.09
C ARG A 134 -3.52 21.18 3.92
N GLU A 135 -2.81 21.77 4.88
CA GLU A 135 -1.35 21.94 4.81
C GLU A 135 -0.60 20.60 4.77
N LEU A 136 -1.00 19.64 5.61
CA LEU A 136 -0.41 18.29 5.61
C LEU A 136 -0.76 17.53 4.33
N GLY A 137 -1.97 17.72 3.80
CA GLY A 137 -2.40 17.11 2.55
C GLY A 137 -1.64 17.64 1.34
N LEU A 138 -1.38 18.96 1.28
CA LEU A 138 -0.54 19.55 0.23
C LEU A 138 0.91 19.06 0.33
N LEU A 139 1.46 18.97 1.55
CA LEU A 139 2.78 18.37 1.78
C LEU A 139 2.83 16.92 1.28
N LEU A 140 1.81 16.12 1.59
CA LEU A 140 1.71 14.73 1.15
C LEU A 140 1.62 14.62 -0.38
N ILE A 141 0.84 15.49 -1.04
CA ILE A 141 0.76 15.54 -2.50
C ILE A 141 2.10 15.93 -3.10
N ALA A 142 2.76 16.97 -2.59
CA ALA A 142 4.08 17.38 -3.06
C ALA A 142 5.12 16.25 -2.94
N PHE A 143 5.07 15.52 -1.82
CA PHE A 143 5.89 14.35 -1.60
C PHE A 143 5.60 13.21 -2.60
N LEU A 144 4.31 12.89 -2.82
CA LEU A 144 3.89 11.87 -3.79
C LEU A 144 4.30 12.24 -5.22
N LEU A 145 4.17 13.52 -5.60
CA LEU A 145 4.62 14.03 -6.90
C LEU A 145 6.14 13.92 -7.04
N THR A 146 6.88 14.21 -5.97
CA THR A 146 8.35 14.05 -5.95
C THR A 146 8.74 12.58 -6.12
N LEU A 147 8.10 11.66 -5.39
CA LEU A 147 8.31 10.21 -5.56
C LEU A 147 7.97 9.76 -6.98
N ALA A 148 6.85 10.22 -7.54
CA ALA A 148 6.42 9.89 -8.89
C ALA A 148 7.41 10.41 -9.94
N ALA A 149 7.95 11.62 -9.78
CA ALA A 149 8.96 12.19 -10.66
C ALA A 149 10.26 11.38 -10.63
N VAL A 150 10.74 11.02 -9.43
CA VAL A 150 11.94 10.17 -9.26
C VAL A 150 11.74 8.79 -9.89
N GLN A 151 10.53 8.25 -9.82
CA GLN A 151 10.20 6.92 -10.35
C GLN A 151 9.64 6.92 -11.76
N TRP A 152 9.56 8.08 -12.41
CA TRP A 152 8.89 8.24 -13.71
C TRP A 152 9.33 7.22 -14.78
N PRO A 153 10.64 6.92 -14.97
CA PRO A 153 11.08 5.94 -15.98
C PRO A 153 10.63 4.50 -15.70
N ARG A 154 10.30 4.21 -14.44
CA ARG A 154 9.78 2.91 -13.97
C ARG A 154 8.26 2.88 -14.09
N LEU A 155 7.58 3.90 -13.57
CA LEU A 155 6.13 4.04 -13.64
C LEU A 155 5.62 3.94 -15.08
N SER A 156 6.26 4.65 -16.02
CA SER A 156 5.83 4.64 -17.42
C SER A 156 5.87 3.25 -18.08
N ARG A 157 6.80 2.38 -17.67
CA ARG A 157 6.89 0.99 -18.18
C ARG A 157 5.93 0.05 -17.47
N ASP A 158 5.87 0.12 -16.15
CA ASP A 158 5.08 -0.81 -15.33
C ASP A 158 3.58 -0.51 -15.43
N SER A 159 3.17 0.76 -15.49
CA SER A 159 1.76 1.17 -15.54
C SER A 159 1.04 0.70 -16.80
N VAL A 160 1.70 0.76 -17.96
CA VAL A 160 1.11 0.30 -19.22
C VAL A 160 0.88 -1.22 -19.19
N THR A 161 1.81 -1.96 -18.60
CA THR A 161 1.72 -3.42 -18.48
C THR A 161 0.60 -3.80 -17.51
N TRP A 162 0.57 -3.16 -16.33
CA TRP A 162 -0.48 -3.35 -15.33
C TRP A 162 -1.87 -3.01 -15.87
N ALA A 163 -2.02 -1.87 -16.56
CA ALA A 163 -3.29 -1.46 -17.14
C ALA A 163 -3.80 -2.48 -18.17
N ARG A 164 -2.91 -3.03 -19.01
CA ARG A 164 -3.28 -4.10 -19.95
C ARG A 164 -3.70 -5.38 -19.22
N THR A 165 -3.01 -5.77 -18.15
CA THR A 165 -3.36 -6.96 -17.36
C THR A 165 -4.71 -6.80 -16.67
N VAL A 166 -4.95 -5.66 -16.01
CA VAL A 166 -6.22 -5.38 -15.34
C VAL A 166 -7.36 -5.30 -16.34
N TRP A 167 -7.18 -4.60 -17.46
CA TRP A 167 -8.21 -4.54 -18.51
C TRP A 167 -8.51 -5.91 -19.10
N GLY A 168 -7.48 -6.76 -19.30
CA GLY A 168 -7.66 -8.14 -19.72
C GLY A 168 -8.50 -8.95 -18.73
N LEU A 169 -8.16 -8.90 -17.44
CA LEU A 169 -8.89 -9.59 -16.38
C LEU A 169 -10.35 -9.13 -16.27
N VAL A 170 -10.58 -7.81 -16.30
CA VAL A 170 -11.93 -7.23 -16.25
C VAL A 170 -12.75 -7.66 -17.47
N ARG A 171 -12.15 -7.61 -18.66
CA ARG A 171 -12.81 -8.03 -19.90
C ARG A 171 -13.14 -9.52 -19.90
N ASP A 172 -12.24 -10.37 -19.40
CA ASP A 172 -12.44 -11.82 -19.38
C ASP A 172 -13.51 -12.21 -18.33
N PHE A 173 -13.50 -11.54 -17.18
CA PHE A 173 -14.56 -11.64 -16.17
C PHE A 173 -15.93 -11.24 -16.74
N LEU A 174 -16.02 -10.09 -17.43
CA LEU A 174 -17.27 -9.62 -18.07
C LEU A 174 -17.75 -10.54 -19.20
N ARG A 175 -16.85 -11.30 -19.82
CA ARG A 175 -17.18 -12.27 -20.88
C ARG A 175 -17.50 -13.67 -20.37
N GLY A 176 -17.53 -13.87 -19.04
CA GLY A 176 -17.81 -15.17 -18.43
C GLY A 176 -16.76 -16.25 -18.76
N ARG A 177 -15.58 -15.86 -19.25
CA ARG A 177 -14.50 -16.81 -19.54
C ARG A 177 -13.67 -17.02 -18.28
N ASN A 178 -13.88 -18.16 -17.63
CA ASN A 178 -12.98 -18.67 -16.61
C ASN A 178 -11.65 -19.08 -17.27
N SER A 179 -10.76 -18.12 -17.50
CA SER A 179 -9.38 -18.44 -17.86
C SER A 179 -8.65 -18.94 -16.61
N VAL A 180 -8.60 -20.26 -16.47
CA VAL A 180 -7.64 -20.95 -15.60
C VAL A 180 -7.08 -22.15 -16.36
N PRO A 181 -5.77 -22.45 -16.30
CA PRO A 181 -4.63 -21.63 -15.87
C PRO A 181 -3.91 -20.95 -17.05
#